data_AF-A0A842NXX6-F1
#
_entry.id   AF-A0A842NXX6-F1
#
_cell.length_a   1.000
_cell.length_b   1.000
_cell.length_c   1.000
_cell.angle_alpha   90.00
_cell.angle_beta   90.00
_cell.angle_gamma   90.00
#
_symmetry.space_group_name_H-M   'P 1'
#
loop_
_entity.id
_entity.type
_entity.pdbx_description
1 polymer ?
#
loop_
_entity_poly.entity_id
_entity_poly.type
_entity_poly.pdbx_seq_one_letter_code
_entity_poly.pdbx_strand_id
1 'polypeptide(L)'
;MDVGQTLDLIDLIKALEAECKDTPEFIDRMLLESIDESITTVFGEELAPILLSSLSIDTTNMGTRFDTQKFLVRLNETLKGDAFHIQKMIEGKILTKHHCSELRKKMALPRLDDL
;
A
#
# COMPACT_ATOMS: atom_id res chain seq x y z
N MET A 1 8.25 10.45 -27.83
CA MET A 1 8.01 11.24 -26.60
C MET A 1 7.47 10.28 -25.56
N ASP A 2 8.09 10.33 -24.39
CA ASP A 2 8.10 9.32 -23.35
C ASP A 2 6.70 9.00 -22.82
N VAL A 3 6.25 7.75 -22.98
CA VAL A 3 5.00 7.26 -22.42
C VAL A 3 5.30 6.95 -20.96
N GLY A 4 4.83 7.84 -20.08
CA GLY A 4 5.12 7.87 -18.65
C GLY A 4 5.35 6.48 -18.06
N GLN A 5 6.58 6.25 -17.60
CA GLN A 5 6.93 5.09 -16.80
C GLN A 5 5.94 5.03 -15.64
N THR A 6 5.01 4.09 -15.74
CA THR A 6 4.09 3.83 -14.66
C THR A 6 4.94 3.22 -13.56
N LEU A 7 5.23 4.00 -12.52
CA LEU A 7 5.95 3.49 -11.35
C LEU A 7 5.27 2.18 -10.92
N ASP A 8 6.04 1.11 -10.82
CA ASP A 8 5.54 -0.10 -10.16
C ASP A 8 5.54 0.12 -8.64
N LEU A 9 4.79 -0.72 -7.92
CA LEU A 9 4.61 -0.55 -6.47
C LEU A 9 5.95 -0.57 -5.71
N ILE A 10 6.95 -1.31 -6.20
CA ILE A 10 8.26 -1.41 -5.57
C ILE A 10 9.03 -0.10 -5.75
N ASP A 11 9.02 0.45 -6.96
CA ASP A 11 9.66 1.74 -7.24
C ASP A 11 8.98 2.89 -6.49
N LEU A 12 7.66 2.82 -6.31
CA LEU A 12 6.92 3.76 -5.46
C LEU A 12 7.37 3.71 -4.01
N ILE A 13 7.49 2.51 -3.43
CA ILE A 13 7.95 2.35 -2.05
C ILE A 13 9.37 2.90 -1.90
N LYS A 14 10.28 2.59 -2.82
CA LYS A 14 11.66 3.11 -2.80
C LYS A 14 11.70 4.63 -2.89
N ALA A 15 10.90 5.22 -3.76
CA ALA A 15 10.82 6.68 -3.90
C ALA A 15 10.32 7.32 -2.60
N LEU A 16 9.28 6.76 -1.99
CA LEU A 16 8.75 7.26 -0.72
C LEU A 16 9.76 7.10 0.43
N GLU A 17 10.51 6.01 0.49
CA GLU A 17 11.58 5.83 1.50
C GLU A 17 12.73 6.83 1.32
N ALA A 18 13.03 7.25 0.09
CA ALA A 18 14.08 8.22 -0.19
C ALA A 18 13.62 9.67 0.08
N GLU A 19 12.37 9.99 -0.26
CA GLU A 19 11.81 11.35 -0.18
C GLU A 19 11.22 11.67 1.19
N CYS A 20 10.55 10.70 1.81
CA CYS A 20 9.97 10.86 3.13
C CYS A 20 11.06 10.59 4.16
N LYS A 21 11.34 11.55 5.02
CA LYS A 21 12.10 11.32 6.27
C LYS A 21 11.32 10.45 7.27
N ASP A 22 10.27 9.76 6.82
CA ASP A 22 9.45 8.89 7.62
C ASP A 22 10.16 7.53 7.74
N THR A 23 9.91 6.82 8.84
CA THR A 23 10.60 5.56 9.09
C THR A 23 10.04 4.45 8.17
N PRO A 24 10.84 3.43 7.79
CA PRO A 24 10.37 2.34 6.94
C PRO A 24 9.08 1.67 7.46
N GLU A 25 8.89 1.62 8.78
CA GLU A 25 7.70 1.08 9.43
C GLU A 25 6.43 1.90 9.13
N PHE A 26 6.57 3.21 8.94
CA PHE A 26 5.45 4.06 8.52
C PHE A 26 5.03 3.75 7.09
N ILE A 27 6.00 3.54 6.20
CA ILE A 27 5.73 3.14 4.81
C ILE A 27 5.10 1.74 4.75
N ASP A 28 5.60 0.80 5.55
CA ASP A 28 4.99 -0.55 5.66
C ASP A 28 3.54 -0.50 6.15
N ARG A 29 3.26 0.32 7.16
CA ARG A 29 1.90 0.52 7.66
C ARG A 29 0.98 1.09 6.58
N MET A 30 1.42 2.14 5.90
CA MET A 30 0.66 2.79 4.83
C MET A 30 0.37 1.80 3.69
N LEU A 31 1.34 0.96 3.35
CA LEU A 31 1.19 -0.09 2.36
C LEU A 31 0.17 -1.15 2.79
N LEU A 32 0.28 -1.67 4.02
CA LEU A 32 -0.64 -2.67 4.57
C LEU A 32 -2.09 -2.15 4.63
N GLU A 33 -2.30 -0.93 5.10
CA GLU A 33 -3.62 -0.28 5.09
C GLU A 33 -4.15 -0.11 3.67
N SER A 34 -3.29 0.29 2.73
CA SER A 34 -3.69 0.48 1.33
C SER A 34 -4.06 -0.84 0.66
N ILE A 35 -3.40 -1.95 1.02
CA ILE A 35 -3.75 -3.31 0.59
C ILE A 35 -5.11 -3.69 1.16
N ASP A 36 -5.29 -3.58 2.48
CA ASP A 36 -6.53 -3.92 3.18
C ASP A 36 -7.72 -3.16 2.59
N GLU A 37 -7.62 -1.83 2.49
CA GLU A 37 -8.67 -0.99 1.94
C GLU A 37 -8.97 -1.33 0.47
N SER A 38 -7.95 -1.63 -0.35
CA SER A 38 -8.15 -1.96 -1.76
C SER A 38 -8.88 -3.29 -1.92
N ILE A 39 -8.46 -4.32 -1.19
CA ILE A 39 -9.08 -5.64 -1.23
C ILE A 39 -10.52 -5.56 -0.68
N THR A 40 -10.73 -4.89 0.45
CA THR A 40 -12.07 -4.69 1.03
C THR A 40 -12.99 -3.90 0.12
N THR A 41 -12.48 -2.88 -0.57
CA THR A 41 -13.28 -2.10 -1.54
C THR A 41 -13.77 -2.95 -2.71
N VAL A 42 -12.92 -3.84 -3.24
CA VAL A 42 -13.24 -4.62 -4.44
C VAL A 42 -14.06 -5.87 -4.12
N PHE A 43 -13.74 -6.56 -3.04
CA PHE A 43 -14.30 -7.88 -2.74
C PHE A 43 -15.32 -7.88 -1.58
N GLY A 44 -15.47 -6.74 -0.89
CA GLY A 44 -16.37 -6.60 0.25
C GLY A 44 -15.86 -7.28 1.53
N GLU A 45 -16.53 -6.98 2.65
CA GLU A 45 -16.10 -7.40 3.99
C GLU A 45 -16.12 -8.92 4.20
N GLU A 46 -16.95 -9.66 3.44
CA GLU A 46 -17.05 -11.12 3.58
C GLU A 46 -15.86 -11.86 2.93
N LEU A 47 -15.43 -11.43 1.74
CA LEU A 47 -14.39 -12.11 0.98
C LEU A 47 -12.98 -11.54 1.22
N ALA A 48 -12.88 -10.27 1.62
CA ALA A 48 -11.61 -9.61 1.84
C ALA A 48 -10.72 -10.34 2.87
N PRO A 49 -11.21 -10.78 4.05
CA PRO A 49 -10.36 -11.48 5.01
C PRO A 49 -9.76 -12.78 4.45
N ILE A 50 -10.51 -13.51 3.62
CA ILE A 50 -10.07 -14.76 2.99
C ILE A 50 -8.96 -14.47 1.97
N LEU A 51 -9.14 -13.42 1.17
CA LEU A 51 -8.14 -12.98 0.19
C LEU A 51 -6.87 -12.48 0.87
N LEU A 52 -6.98 -11.62 1.88
CA LEU A 52 -5.84 -11.12 2.66
C LEU A 52 -5.05 -12.26 3.30
N SER A 53 -5.74 -13.24 3.89
CA SER A 53 -5.10 -14.46 4.41
C SER A 53 -4.37 -15.25 3.32
N SER A 54 -4.96 -15.39 2.14
CA SER A 54 -4.36 -16.10 0.99
C SER A 54 -3.11 -15.39 0.46
N LEU A 55 -3.08 -14.06 0.54
CA LEU A 55 -1.91 -13.22 0.22
C LEU A 55 -0.85 -13.23 1.35
N SER A 56 -1.17 -13.88 2.48
CA SER A 56 -0.48 -13.82 3.78
C SER A 56 -0.19 -12.40 4.25
N ILE A 57 -1.20 -11.55 4.12
CA ILE A 57 -1.26 -10.29 4.83
C ILE A 57 -1.75 -10.62 6.23
N ASP A 58 -0.83 -10.62 7.18
CA ASP A 58 -1.13 -10.78 8.60
C ASP A 58 -0.71 -9.51 9.33
N THR A 59 -1.70 -8.75 9.79
CA THR A 59 -1.51 -7.49 10.52
C THR A 59 -0.91 -7.72 11.92
N THR A 60 -0.79 -8.97 12.37
CA THR A 60 -0.12 -9.29 13.65
C THR A 60 1.41 -9.28 13.57
N ASN A 61 2.00 -9.28 12.36
CA ASN A 61 3.45 -9.17 12.14
C ASN A 61 3.94 -7.72 11.97
N MET A 62 3.27 -6.75 12.61
CA MET A 62 3.75 -5.36 12.66
C MET A 62 5.08 -5.31 13.43
N GLY A 63 6.19 -5.22 12.70
CA GLY A 63 7.54 -5.16 13.27
C GLY A 63 8.64 -5.73 12.37
N THR A 64 8.27 -6.52 11.35
CA THR A 64 9.18 -6.96 10.29
C THR A 64 8.88 -6.26 8.98
N ARG A 65 9.91 -5.96 8.18
CA ARG A 65 9.77 -5.31 6.87
C ARG A 65 8.79 -6.07 5.98
N PHE A 66 7.86 -5.36 5.35
CA PHE A 66 6.91 -5.98 4.44
C PHE A 66 7.59 -6.44 3.15
N ASP A 67 7.44 -7.72 2.82
CA ASP A 67 7.98 -8.29 1.58
C ASP A 67 7.03 -8.01 0.40
N THR A 68 7.19 -6.83 -0.18
CA THR A 68 6.38 -6.38 -1.32
C THR A 68 6.52 -7.30 -2.53
N GLN A 69 7.71 -7.84 -2.78
CA GLN A 69 7.93 -8.74 -3.92
C GLN A 69 7.11 -10.01 -3.76
N LYS A 70 7.16 -10.63 -2.58
CA LYS A 70 6.39 -11.84 -2.27
C LYS A 70 4.89 -11.59 -2.31
N PHE A 71 4.44 -10.43 -1.85
CA PHE A 71 3.05 -10.01 -1.99
C PHE A 71 2.62 -9.92 -3.46
N LEU A 72 3.38 -9.23 -4.30
CA LEU A 72 3.05 -9.07 -5.73
C LEU A 72 2.99 -10.40 -6.47
N VAL A 73 3.89 -11.34 -6.17
CA VAL A 73 3.86 -12.69 -6.72
C VAL A 73 2.54 -13.38 -6.37
N ARG A 74 2.14 -13.38 -5.10
CA ARG A 74 0.89 -14.02 -4.65
C ARG A 74 -0.35 -13.33 -5.17
N LEU A 75 -0.33 -12.01 -5.27
CA LEU A 75 -1.42 -11.22 -5.85
C LEU A 75 -1.66 -11.66 -7.29
N ASN A 76 -0.59 -11.78 -8.07
CA ASN A 76 -0.68 -12.22 -9.46
C ASN A 76 -1.11 -13.70 -9.59
N GLU A 77 -0.61 -14.59 -8.73
CA GLU A 77 -1.05 -15.99 -8.71
C GLU A 77 -2.54 -16.15 -8.36
N THR A 78 -3.03 -15.32 -7.43
CA THR A 78 -4.41 -15.40 -6.91
C THR A 78 -5.41 -14.73 -7.85
N LEU A 79 -5.12 -13.51 -8.31
CA LEU A 79 -6.07 -12.66 -9.04
C LEU A 79 -5.78 -12.54 -10.54
N LYS A 80 -4.62 -12.99 -11.00
CA LYS A 80 -4.24 -13.00 -12.43
C LYS A 80 -4.42 -11.62 -13.07
N GLY A 81 -5.29 -11.50 -14.08
CA GLY A 81 -5.53 -10.24 -14.80
C GLY A 81 -6.02 -9.10 -13.90
N ASP A 82 -6.66 -9.41 -12.78
CA ASP A 82 -7.16 -8.39 -11.85
C ASP A 82 -6.07 -7.88 -10.90
N ALA A 83 -4.96 -8.61 -10.75
CA ALA A 83 -3.84 -8.23 -9.89
C ALA A 83 -3.26 -6.85 -10.27
N PHE A 84 -3.19 -6.55 -11.58
CA PHE A 84 -2.73 -5.25 -12.06
C PHE A 84 -3.61 -4.09 -11.56
N HIS A 85 -4.93 -4.24 -11.64
CA HIS A 85 -5.86 -3.20 -11.20
C HIS A 85 -5.81 -3.00 -9.70
N ILE A 86 -5.75 -4.10 -8.94
CA ILE A 86 -5.57 -4.05 -7.48
C ILE A 86 -4.26 -3.34 -7.11
N GLN A 87 -3.15 -3.68 -7.79
CA GLN A 87 -1.88 -3.01 -7.57
C GLN A 87 -1.99 -1.49 -7.83
N LYS A 88 -2.66 -1.06 -8.90
CA LYS A 88 -2.86 0.37 -9.18
C LYS A 88 -3.75 1.07 -8.16
N MET A 89 -4.75 0.38 -7.61
CA MET A 89 -5.54 0.91 -6.49
C MET A 89 -4.69 1.11 -5.24
N ILE A 90 -3.81 0.15 -4.93
CA ILE A 90 -2.89 0.23 -3.78
C ILE A 90 -1.93 1.41 -3.96
N GLU A 91 -1.27 1.52 -5.13
CA GLU A 91 -0.36 2.63 -5.44
C GLU A 91 -1.05 4.00 -5.27
N GLY A 92 -2.27 4.15 -5.80
CA GLY A 92 -3.06 5.38 -5.69
C GLY A 92 -3.42 5.73 -4.24
N LYS A 93 -3.76 4.73 -3.42
CA LYS A 93 -4.04 4.93 -1.99
C LYS A 93 -2.80 5.34 -1.21
N ILE A 94 -1.65 4.72 -1.45
CA ILE A 94 -0.38 5.10 -0.82
C ILE A 94 -0.05 6.55 -1.14
N LEU A 95 -0.10 6.92 -2.43
CA LEU A 95 0.17 8.30 -2.85
C LEU A 95 -0.79 9.29 -2.17
N THR A 96 -2.08 8.97 -2.11
CA THR A 96 -3.08 9.83 -1.47
C THR A 96 -2.82 9.99 0.03
N LYS A 97 -2.56 8.89 0.75
CA LYS A 97 -2.22 8.90 2.18
C LYS A 97 -0.95 9.72 2.44
N HIS A 98 0.08 9.52 1.63
CA HIS A 98 1.33 10.29 1.71
C HIS A 98 1.09 11.80 1.50
N HIS A 99 0.39 12.19 0.42
CA HIS A 99 0.10 13.59 0.13
C HIS A 99 -0.73 14.25 1.24
N CYS A 100 -1.72 13.54 1.78
CA CYS A 100 -2.50 14.00 2.93
C CYS A 100 -1.64 14.20 4.17
N SER A 101 -0.72 13.28 4.46
CA SER A 101 0.24 13.41 5.57
C SER A 101 1.11 14.66 5.41
N GLU A 102 1.70 14.86 4.24
CA GLU A 102 2.54 16.03 3.95
C GLU A 102 1.77 17.35 4.01
N LEU A 103 0.52 17.38 3.51
CA LEU A 103 -0.33 18.56 3.61
C LEU A 103 -0.63 18.91 5.07
N ARG A 104 -0.96 17.90 5.91
CA ARG A 104 -1.21 18.12 7.34
C ARG A 104 0.02 18.61 8.08
N LYS A 105 1.22 18.08 7.77
CA LYS A 105 2.50 18.58 8.30
C LYS A 105 2.70 20.07 7.96
N LYS A 106 2.44 20.47 6.71
CA LYS A 106 2.54 21.87 6.27
C LYS A 106 1.54 22.79 6.97
N MET A 107 0.36 22.27 7.31
CA MET A 107 -0.70 23.03 7.98
C MET A 107 -0.63 22.98 9.51
N ALA A 108 0.40 22.36 10.09
CA ALA A 108 0.53 22.11 11.53
C ALA A 108 -0.70 21.40 12.15
N LEU A 109 -1.34 20.52 11.37
CA LEU A 109 -2.45 19.69 11.82
C LEU A 109 -1.95 18.39 12.47
N PRO A 110 -2.69 17.81 13.45
CA PRO A 110 -2.36 16.50 14.02
C PRO A 110 -2.25 15.43 12.93
N ARG A 111 -1.38 14.43 13.15
CA ARG A 111 -1.29 13.27 12.26
C ARG A 111 -2.61 12.50 12.30
N LEU A 112 -2.91 11.79 11.20
CA LEU A 112 -4.11 10.95 11.13
C LEU A 112 -4.04 9.81 12.15
N ASP A 113 -2.85 9.26 12.38
CA ASP A 113 -2.60 8.15 13.31
C ASP A 113 -2.74 8.54 14.79
N ASP A 114 -2.81 9.84 15.10
CA ASP A 114 -2.95 10.37 16.47
C ASP A 114 -4.43 10.72 16.82
N LEU A 115 -5.37 10.49 15.89
CA LEU A 115 -6.81 10.77 16.01
C LEU A 115 -7.62 9.49 16.17
#